data_AF-A0A9P0JS86-F1
#
_entry.id   AF-A0A9P0JS86-F1
#
_cell.length_a   1.000
_cell.length_b   1.000
_cell.length_c   1.000
_cell.angle_alpha   90.00
_cell.angle_beta   90.00
_cell.angle_gamma   90.00
#
_symmetry.space_group_name_H-M   'P 1'
#
loop_
_entity.id
_entity.type
_entity.pdbx_description
1 polymer ?
#
loop_
_entity_poly.entity_id
_entity_poly.type
_entity_poly.pdbx_seq_one_letter_code
_entity_poly.pdbx_strand_id
1 'polypeptide(L)'
;MRQSISLSLCSVGDTDLTGIHALYEKTNTMSPFFLIDLALVIGFVHCDRQQYFEDMIKSRTDHALNYKFQEDAKMYEATDKATVTDFGIYDFIVIGAGASGSVIANRISEIKDWEILLLEAGDDPDDFVMIPRYFAVNVLTDYNWGYQTTPQKNACLGKLKVIAHSKLNSRRFRLFSQGWWRHKA
;
A
#
# COMPACT_ATOMS: atom_id res chain seq x y z
N MET A 1 -9.62 -13.06 -29.79
CA MET A 1 -8.90 -11.79 -29.57
C MET A 1 -7.55 -12.12 -28.95
N ARG A 2 -6.47 -12.06 -29.73
CA ARG A 2 -5.10 -12.27 -29.22
C ARG A 2 -4.66 -10.94 -28.62
N GLN A 3 -4.49 -10.86 -27.31
CA GLN A 3 -3.82 -9.71 -26.71
C GLN A 3 -2.33 -9.79 -27.07
N SER A 4 -1.87 -8.79 -27.80
CA SER A 4 -0.46 -8.55 -28.09
C SER A 4 0.24 -8.24 -26.77
N ILE A 5 0.98 -9.21 -26.23
CA ILE A 5 1.97 -8.94 -25.19
C ILE A 5 3.08 -8.15 -25.87
N SER A 6 3.11 -6.84 -25.66
CA SER A 6 4.26 -6.02 -26.02
C SER A 6 5.39 -6.39 -25.06
N LEU A 7 6.31 -7.26 -25.50
CA LEU A 7 7.60 -7.42 -24.82
C LEU A 7 8.43 -6.16 -25.10
N SER A 8 8.39 -5.19 -24.18
CA SER A 8 9.43 -4.19 -24.12
C SER A 8 10.72 -4.88 -23.66
N LEU A 9 11.59 -5.24 -24.60
CA LEU A 9 12.97 -5.62 -24.31
C LEU A 9 13.63 -4.43 -23.61
N CYS A 10 13.83 -4.56 -22.30
CA CYS A 10 14.67 -3.66 -21.53
C CYS A 10 16.05 -3.64 -22.19
N SER A 11 16.52 -2.45 -22.58
CA SER A 11 17.81 -2.30 -23.26
C SER A 11 18.90 -2.85 -22.35
N VAL A 12 19.74 -3.76 -22.85
CA VAL A 12 20.83 -4.47 -22.13
C VAL A 12 21.97 -3.51 -21.72
N GLY A 13 21.69 -2.21 -21.57
CA GLY A 13 22.67 -1.17 -21.25
C GLY A 13 22.95 -0.99 -19.76
N ASP A 14 22.04 -1.41 -18.87
CA ASP A 14 22.08 -1.05 -17.44
C ASP A 14 22.39 -2.23 -16.49
N THR A 15 22.59 -3.45 -17.01
CA THR A 15 23.03 -4.57 -16.16
C THR A 15 24.50 -4.42 -15.78
N ASP A 16 24.78 -4.16 -14.51
CA ASP A 16 26.14 -4.19 -13.96
C ASP A 16 26.72 -5.62 -14.01
N LEU A 17 27.46 -5.91 -15.09
CA LEU A 17 28.09 -7.22 -15.33
C LEU A 17 29.26 -7.52 -14.38
N THR A 18 29.68 -6.58 -13.54
CA THR A 18 30.83 -6.77 -12.62
C THR A 18 30.59 -7.92 -11.63
N GLY A 19 29.34 -8.11 -11.18
CA GLY A 19 28.97 -9.22 -10.30
C GLY A 19 29.01 -10.60 -10.98
N ILE A 20 28.75 -10.67 -12.29
CA ILE A 20 28.77 -11.92 -13.07
C ILE A 20 30.22 -12.34 -13.36
N HIS A 21 31.10 -11.37 -13.63
CA HIS A 21 32.54 -11.62 -13.80
C HIS A 21 33.17 -12.23 -12.52
N ALA A 22 32.78 -11.76 -11.34
CA ALA A 22 33.25 -12.29 -10.06
C ALA A 22 32.76 -13.72 -9.76
N LEU A 23 31.60 -14.12 -10.32
CA LEU A 23 31.07 -15.49 -10.20
C LEU A 23 31.77 -16.47 -11.14
N TYR A 24 32.22 -16.00 -12.31
CA TYR A 24 33.02 -16.80 -13.26
C TYR A 24 34.37 -17.22 -12.65
N GLU A 25 35.10 -16.29 -12.03
CA GLU A 25 36.39 -16.57 -11.40
C GLU A 25 36.30 -17.54 -10.22
N LYS A 26 35.17 -17.55 -9.50
CA LYS A 26 34.98 -18.43 -8.33
C LYS A 26 34.56 -19.85 -8.68
N THR A 27 33.98 -20.11 -9.85
CA THR A 27 33.31 -21.38 -10.11
C THR A 27 34.09 -22.33 -11.02
N ASN A 28 34.94 -21.87 -11.94
CA ASN A 28 35.88 -22.64 -12.81
C ASN A 28 35.40 -24.02 -13.37
N THR A 29 34.09 -24.29 -13.34
CA THR A 29 33.49 -25.62 -13.61
C THR A 29 32.18 -25.53 -14.41
N MET A 30 31.66 -24.31 -14.65
CA MET A 30 30.42 -24.09 -15.42
C MET A 30 30.74 -23.73 -16.87
N SER A 31 29.95 -24.25 -17.81
CA SER A 31 30.11 -23.94 -19.23
C SER A 31 29.76 -22.47 -19.51
N PRO A 32 30.41 -21.82 -20.50
CA PRO A 32 30.14 -20.43 -20.85
C PRO A 32 28.67 -20.18 -21.21
N PHE A 33 28.01 -21.17 -21.83
CA PHE A 33 26.59 -21.10 -22.20
C PHE A 33 25.68 -20.99 -20.97
N PHE A 34 25.97 -21.75 -19.91
CA PHE A 34 25.15 -21.74 -18.70
C PHE A 34 25.24 -20.41 -17.94
N LEU A 35 26.39 -19.74 -18.01
CA LEU A 35 26.58 -18.42 -17.39
C LEU A 35 25.91 -17.30 -18.19
N ILE A 36 25.87 -17.41 -19.52
CA ILE A 36 25.13 -16.48 -20.38
C ILE A 36 23.62 -16.62 -20.13
N ASP A 37 23.11 -17.85 -20.08
CA ASP A 37 21.69 -18.10 -19.79
C ASP A 37 21.31 -17.60 -18.38
N LEU A 38 22.16 -17.84 -17.39
CA LEU A 38 21.94 -17.35 -16.03
C LEU A 38 22.00 -15.82 -15.96
N ALA A 39 22.95 -15.17 -16.66
CA ALA A 39 23.07 -13.72 -16.72
C ALA A 39 21.85 -13.08 -17.41
N LEU A 40 21.35 -13.68 -18.49
CA LEU A 40 20.14 -13.24 -19.17
C LEU A 40 18.94 -13.38 -18.24
N VAL A 41 18.73 -14.53 -17.60
CA VAL A 41 17.61 -14.74 -16.66
C VAL A 41 17.68 -13.76 -15.49
N ILE A 42 18.85 -13.55 -14.89
CA ILE A 42 19.03 -12.58 -13.81
C ILE A 42 18.76 -11.15 -14.30
N GLY A 43 19.26 -10.77 -15.47
CA GLY A 43 19.03 -9.45 -16.07
C GLY A 43 17.56 -9.17 -16.39
N PHE A 44 16.85 -10.15 -16.96
CA PHE A 44 15.41 -10.06 -17.22
C PHE A 44 14.61 -9.94 -15.92
N VAL A 45 14.89 -10.78 -14.91
CA VAL A 45 14.20 -10.73 -13.60
C VAL A 45 14.49 -9.43 -12.85
N HIS A 46 15.71 -8.89 -12.97
CA HIS A 46 16.09 -7.62 -12.35
C HIS A 46 15.38 -6.44 -13.01
N CYS A 47 15.36 -6.37 -14.34
CA CYS A 47 14.70 -5.24 -15.03
C CYS A 47 13.18 -5.26 -14.85
N ASP A 48 12.52 -6.43 -14.95
CA ASP A 48 11.07 -6.53 -14.74
C ASP A 48 10.67 -6.07 -13.33
N ARG A 49 11.45 -6.47 -12.31
CA ARG A 49 11.26 -6.01 -10.93
C ARG A 49 11.48 -4.50 -10.78
N GLN A 50 12.53 -3.94 -11.39
CA GLN A 50 12.82 -2.52 -11.29
C GLN A 50 11.73 -1.68 -11.96
N GLN A 51 11.30 -2.06 -13.16
CA GLN A 51 10.25 -1.38 -13.91
C GLN A 51 8.92 -1.42 -13.17
N TYR A 52 8.56 -2.56 -12.56
CA TYR A 52 7.39 -2.68 -11.71
C TYR A 52 7.36 -1.62 -10.58
N PHE A 53 8.47 -1.43 -9.85
CA PHE A 53 8.52 -0.45 -8.77
C PHE A 53 8.44 0.99 -9.30
N GLU A 54 9.11 1.29 -10.41
CA GLU A 54 9.04 2.61 -11.03
C GLU A 54 7.62 2.96 -11.48
N ASP A 55 6.93 2.04 -12.15
CA ASP A 55 5.57 2.25 -12.64
C ASP A 55 4.60 2.40 -11.48
N MET A 56 4.76 1.60 -10.42
CA MET A 56 3.98 1.74 -9.19
C MET A 56 4.19 3.11 -8.53
N ILE A 57 5.44 3.58 -8.41
CA ILE A 57 5.76 4.89 -7.82
C ILE A 57 5.18 6.02 -8.67
N LYS A 58 5.35 5.97 -10.00
CA LYS A 58 4.83 6.99 -10.93
C LYS A 58 3.30 7.05 -10.83
N SER A 59 2.63 5.91 -10.98
CA SER A 59 1.17 5.79 -10.90
C SER A 59 0.60 6.36 -9.60
N ARG A 60 1.20 6.00 -8.45
CA ARG A 60 0.71 6.46 -7.14
C ARG A 60 1.03 7.92 -6.86
N THR A 61 2.17 8.42 -7.35
CA THR A 61 2.51 9.83 -7.25
C THR A 61 1.56 10.66 -8.12
N ASP A 62 1.30 10.24 -9.36
CA ASP A 62 0.35 10.90 -10.25
C ASP A 62 -1.06 10.89 -9.68
N HIS A 63 -1.48 9.77 -9.08
CA HIS A 63 -2.74 9.70 -8.36
C HIS A 63 -2.79 10.73 -7.23
N ALA A 64 -1.78 10.80 -6.36
CA ALA A 64 -1.74 11.75 -5.24
C ALA A 64 -1.73 13.22 -5.69
N LEU A 65 -1.10 13.53 -6.84
CA LEU A 65 -1.08 14.89 -7.39
C LEU A 65 -2.45 15.31 -7.95
N ASN A 66 -3.22 14.36 -8.47
CA ASN A 66 -4.52 14.61 -9.10
C ASN A 66 -5.70 14.34 -8.17
N TYR A 67 -5.47 13.66 -7.04
CA TYR A 67 -6.50 13.33 -6.07
C TYR A 67 -7.03 14.59 -5.40
N LYS A 68 -8.35 14.73 -5.40
CA LYS A 68 -9.06 15.82 -4.73
C LYS A 68 -9.73 15.27 -3.49
N PHE A 69 -9.37 15.82 -2.34
CA PHE A 69 -10.08 15.52 -1.11
C PHE A 69 -11.54 15.89 -1.22
N GLN A 70 -12.36 15.04 -0.63
CA GLN A 70 -13.78 15.24 -0.59
C GLN A 70 -14.12 16.31 0.46
N GLU A 71 -14.92 17.31 0.09
CA GLU A 71 -15.19 18.49 0.95
C GLU A 71 -16.56 18.44 1.64
N ASP A 72 -17.51 17.63 1.14
CA ASP A 72 -18.90 17.60 1.63
C ASP A 72 -19.34 16.18 1.98
N ALA A 73 -19.73 15.95 3.25
CA ALA A 73 -20.16 14.67 3.81
C ALA A 73 -21.27 13.95 3.02
N LYS A 74 -22.02 14.67 2.16
CA LYS A 74 -23.01 14.07 1.24
C LYS A 74 -22.43 12.99 0.33
N MET A 75 -21.12 13.01 0.06
CA MET A 75 -20.48 11.95 -0.71
C MET A 75 -20.51 10.58 0.00
N TYR A 76 -20.73 10.55 1.31
CA TYR A 76 -20.93 9.33 2.11
C TYR A 76 -22.40 9.01 2.38
N GLU A 77 -23.33 9.83 1.88
CA GLU A 77 -24.74 9.44 1.89
C GLU A 77 -24.91 8.22 0.99
N ALA A 78 -25.70 7.25 1.43
CA ALA A 78 -26.04 6.11 0.62
C ALA A 78 -26.76 6.61 -0.65
N THR A 79 -26.09 6.49 -1.80
CA THR A 79 -26.55 7.01 -3.09
C THR A 79 -27.81 6.32 -3.58
N ASP A 80 -28.01 5.08 -3.15
CA ASP A 80 -29.21 4.32 -3.42
C ASP A 80 -30.00 4.13 -2.12
N LYS A 81 -31.33 4.11 -2.23
CA LYS A 81 -32.18 3.36 -1.29
C LYS A 81 -31.88 1.87 -1.48
N ALA A 82 -30.63 1.47 -1.24
CA ALA A 82 -30.17 0.12 -1.36
C ALA A 82 -31.10 -0.74 -0.51
N THR A 83 -31.56 -1.84 -1.08
CA THR A 83 -32.26 -2.88 -0.31
C THR A 83 -31.41 -3.20 0.90
N VAL A 84 -31.96 -2.95 2.10
CA VAL A 84 -31.28 -3.24 3.36
C VAL A 84 -30.87 -4.70 3.31
N THR A 85 -29.57 -4.93 3.22
CA THR A 85 -29.02 -6.29 3.23
C THR A 85 -28.88 -6.67 4.68
N ASP A 86 -29.64 -7.68 5.10
CA ASP A 86 -29.50 -8.25 6.42
C ASP A 86 -28.25 -9.13 6.45
N PHE A 87 -27.26 -8.73 7.25
CA PHE A 87 -26.02 -9.48 7.45
C PHE A 87 -26.14 -10.53 8.55
N GLY A 88 -27.31 -10.64 9.19
CA GLY A 88 -27.56 -11.55 10.30
C GLY A 88 -27.34 -10.91 11.67
N ILE A 89 -27.37 -11.76 12.70
CA ILE A 89 -27.20 -11.36 14.09
C ILE A 89 -25.76 -11.67 14.48
N TYR A 90 -25.10 -10.71 15.11
CA TYR A 90 -23.74 -10.85 15.63
C TYR A 90 -23.72 -10.48 17.11
N ASP A 91 -22.86 -11.13 17.89
CA ASP A 91 -22.65 -10.80 19.30
C ASP A 91 -21.95 -9.46 19.44
N PHE A 92 -21.02 -9.16 18.52
CA PHE A 92 -20.27 -7.90 18.52
C PHE A 92 -20.13 -7.34 17.11
N ILE A 93 -20.27 -6.02 17.00
CA ILE A 93 -19.98 -5.26 15.78
C ILE A 93 -18.85 -4.28 16.10
N VAL A 94 -17.70 -4.48 15.45
CA VAL A 94 -16.53 -3.60 15.53
C VAL A 94 -16.53 -2.68 14.32
N ILE A 95 -16.59 -1.37 14.53
CA ILE A 95 -16.56 -0.37 13.46
C ILE A 95 -15.17 0.27 13.42
N GLY A 96 -14.51 0.16 12.27
CA GLY A 96 -13.15 0.57 12.02
C GLY A 96 -12.15 -0.56 12.35
N ALA A 97 -11.58 -1.16 11.32
CA ALA A 97 -10.40 -2.01 11.41
C ALA A 97 -9.17 -1.11 11.49
N GLY A 98 -9.07 -0.30 12.56
CA GLY A 98 -7.93 0.55 12.95
C GLY A 98 -7.00 -0.12 13.99
N ALA A 99 -6.10 0.66 14.62
CA ALA A 99 -5.09 0.16 15.57
C ALA A 99 -5.70 -0.60 16.75
N SER A 100 -6.74 -0.02 17.32
CA SER A 100 -7.54 -0.65 18.35
C SER A 100 -8.48 -1.70 17.76
N GLY A 101 -9.22 -1.36 16.70
CA GLY A 101 -10.31 -2.19 16.18
C GLY A 101 -9.84 -3.56 15.69
N SER A 102 -8.73 -3.64 14.96
CA SER A 102 -8.19 -4.94 14.53
C SER A 102 -7.67 -5.78 15.69
N VAL A 103 -7.09 -5.17 16.72
CA VAL A 103 -6.64 -5.90 17.92
C VAL A 103 -7.85 -6.42 18.71
N ILE A 104 -8.86 -5.58 18.92
CA ILE A 104 -10.08 -5.96 19.63
C ILE A 104 -10.79 -7.08 18.87
N ALA A 105 -11.05 -6.91 17.58
CA ALA A 105 -11.69 -7.93 16.73
C ALA A 105 -10.93 -9.25 16.78
N ASN A 106 -9.59 -9.20 16.69
CA ASN A 106 -8.74 -10.39 16.82
C ASN A 106 -8.93 -11.08 18.17
N ARG A 107 -8.88 -10.34 19.29
CA ARG A 107 -9.00 -10.90 20.64
C ARG A 107 -10.38 -11.49 20.94
N ILE A 108 -11.45 -10.78 20.58
CA ILE A 108 -12.81 -11.29 20.83
C ILE A 108 -13.14 -12.48 19.93
N SER A 109 -12.54 -12.55 18.73
CA SER A 109 -12.69 -13.71 17.83
C SER A 109 -11.97 -14.98 18.29
N GLU A 110 -11.11 -14.90 19.33
CA GLU A 110 -10.49 -16.11 19.92
C GLU A 110 -11.53 -17.02 20.61
N ILE A 111 -12.69 -16.45 21.01
CA ILE A 111 -13.82 -17.19 21.58
C ILE A 111 -14.71 -17.66 20.43
N LYS A 112 -14.71 -18.98 20.19
CA LYS A 112 -15.39 -19.60 19.04
C LYS A 112 -16.92 -19.50 19.07
N ASP A 113 -17.48 -19.25 20.25
CA ASP A 113 -18.93 -19.17 20.45
C ASP A 113 -19.49 -17.80 20.08
N TRP A 114 -18.63 -16.81 19.79
CA TRP A 114 -19.06 -15.45 19.44
C TRP A 114 -18.95 -15.19 17.94
N GLU A 115 -20.01 -14.66 17.35
CA GLU A 115 -20.02 -14.16 15.98
C GLU A 115 -19.70 -12.67 15.95
N ILE A 116 -18.63 -12.31 15.24
CA ILE A 116 -18.06 -10.96 15.22
C ILE A 116 -18.14 -10.37 13.81
N LEU A 117 -18.76 -9.21 13.68
CA LEU A 117 -18.75 -8.42 12.45
C LEU A 117 -17.74 -7.27 12.58
N LEU A 118 -16.78 -7.20 11.65
CA LEU A 118 -15.83 -6.09 11.53
C LEU A 118 -16.16 -5.28 10.28
N LEU A 119 -16.51 -4.01 10.46
CA LEU A 119 -16.79 -3.07 9.38
C LEU A 119 -15.61 -2.11 9.23
N GLU A 120 -15.11 -1.94 8.01
CA GLU A 120 -14.04 -0.99 7.67
C GLU A 120 -14.45 -0.19 6.43
N ALA A 121 -14.22 1.12 6.46
CA ALA A 121 -14.62 2.00 5.37
C ALA A 121 -13.56 2.09 4.26
N GLY A 122 -12.32 1.75 4.56
CA GLY A 122 -11.23 1.65 3.61
C GLY A 122 -11.13 0.30 2.93
N ASP A 123 -10.54 0.31 1.73
CA ASP A 123 -10.21 -0.91 1.00
C ASP A 123 -8.95 -1.59 1.55
N ASP A 124 -8.68 -2.77 0.98
CA ASP A 124 -7.42 -3.45 1.23
C ASP A 124 -6.25 -2.67 0.59
N PRO A 125 -5.18 -2.40 1.37
CA PRO A 125 -4.03 -1.65 0.88
C PRO A 125 -3.23 -2.41 -0.19
N ASP A 126 -2.77 -1.67 -1.21
CA ASP A 126 -1.86 -2.19 -2.23
C ASP A 126 -0.40 -2.34 -1.72
N ASP A 127 0.51 -2.70 -2.60
CA ASP A 127 1.93 -2.88 -2.23
C ASP A 127 2.68 -1.55 -2.09
N PHE A 128 2.18 -0.45 -2.67
CA PHE A 128 2.82 0.85 -2.56
C PHE A 128 2.89 1.34 -1.10
N VAL A 129 1.85 1.09 -0.30
CA VAL A 129 1.86 1.48 1.13
C VAL A 129 2.95 0.77 1.94
N MET A 130 3.51 -0.33 1.42
CA MET A 130 4.60 -1.07 2.07
C MET A 130 5.93 -0.32 2.04
N ILE A 131 6.09 0.69 1.16
CA ILE A 131 7.32 1.44 1.01
C ILE A 131 7.31 2.64 1.97
N PRO A 132 8.05 2.60 3.11
CA PRO A 132 7.91 3.61 4.16
C PRO A 132 8.29 5.03 3.71
N ARG A 133 9.21 5.11 2.73
CA ARG A 133 9.72 6.38 2.19
C ARG A 133 8.62 7.24 1.56
N TYR A 134 7.56 6.63 1.02
CA TYR A 134 6.48 7.33 0.32
C TYR A 134 5.25 7.60 1.17
N PHE A 135 5.38 7.55 2.51
CA PHE A 135 4.29 7.85 3.42
C PHE A 135 3.57 9.18 3.10
N ALA A 136 4.30 10.25 2.79
CA ALA A 136 3.72 11.56 2.47
C ALA A 136 2.82 11.54 1.22
N VAL A 137 3.12 10.68 0.24
CA VAL A 137 2.28 10.48 -0.95
C VAL A 137 0.95 9.88 -0.55
N ASN A 138 0.97 8.84 0.31
CA ASN A 138 -0.25 8.16 0.76
C ASN A 138 -1.20 9.05 1.57
N VAL A 139 -0.69 10.07 2.26
CA VAL A 139 -1.52 11.06 2.97
C VAL A 139 -2.38 11.87 2.01
N LEU A 140 -1.95 12.00 0.75
CA LEU A 140 -2.58 12.80 -0.30
C LEU A 140 -3.46 11.97 -1.25
N THR A 141 -3.83 10.74 -0.86
CA THR A 141 -4.71 9.87 -1.65
C THR A 141 -6.00 9.53 -0.89
N ASP A 142 -6.82 8.69 -1.52
CA ASP A 142 -8.02 8.04 -1.00
C ASP A 142 -7.78 7.16 0.25
N TYR A 143 -6.51 6.86 0.56
CA TYR A 143 -6.12 6.19 1.78
C TYR A 143 -6.32 7.06 3.03
N ASN A 144 -6.46 8.37 2.86
CA ASN A 144 -6.68 9.31 3.95
C ASN A 144 -8.14 9.80 3.93
N TRP A 145 -8.77 9.89 5.10
CA TRP A 145 -10.10 10.48 5.24
C TRP A 145 -10.17 11.94 4.78
N GLY A 146 -9.04 12.66 4.80
CA GLY A 146 -8.96 14.00 4.25
C GLY A 146 -9.56 15.09 5.15
N TYR A 147 -9.74 14.81 6.44
CA TYR A 147 -10.32 15.78 7.37
C TYR A 147 -9.54 17.10 7.37
N GLN A 148 -10.26 18.20 7.16
CA GLN A 148 -9.68 19.54 7.20
C GLN A 148 -9.95 20.20 8.55
N THR A 149 -8.95 20.92 9.06
CA THR A 149 -9.10 21.71 10.27
C THR A 149 -9.72 23.07 9.97
N THR A 150 -10.46 23.60 10.94
CA THR A 150 -10.77 25.04 10.95
C THR A 150 -9.46 25.83 11.12
N PRO A 151 -9.33 27.03 10.52
CA PRO A 151 -8.11 27.82 10.62
C PRO A 151 -7.69 28.07 12.08
N GLN A 152 -6.46 27.68 12.42
CA GLN A 152 -5.88 27.86 13.75
C GLN A 152 -4.91 29.05 13.76
N LYS A 153 -4.87 29.82 14.85
CA LYS A 153 -3.97 30.98 14.99
C LYS A 153 -2.50 30.58 15.18
N ASN A 154 -2.25 29.49 15.92
CA ASN A 154 -0.92 29.12 16.40
C ASN A 154 -0.50 27.68 16.00
N ALA A 155 -1.26 27.01 15.16
CA ALA A 155 -1.01 25.62 14.76
C ALA A 155 -1.31 25.43 13.27
N CYS A 156 -0.75 24.38 12.66
CA CYS A 156 -1.04 24.00 11.27
C CYS A 156 -0.90 25.15 10.25
N LEU A 157 0.09 26.03 10.43
CA LEU A 157 0.36 27.18 9.56
C LEU A 157 0.90 26.79 8.15
N GLY A 158 0.97 25.51 7.84
CA GLY A 158 1.36 25.00 6.53
C GLY A 158 0.27 25.20 5.48
N LYS A 159 0.64 25.05 4.20
CA LYS A 159 -0.32 25.14 3.08
C LYS A 159 -1.31 23.97 3.04
N LEU A 160 -0.93 22.82 3.60
CA LEU A 160 -1.79 21.64 3.73
C LEU A 160 -2.49 21.65 5.08
N LYS A 161 -3.82 21.84 5.07
CA LYS A 161 -4.69 21.83 6.27
C LYS A 161 -5.34 20.47 6.55
N VAL A 162 -4.89 19.44 5.83
CA VAL A 162 -5.42 18.08 5.90
C VAL A 162 -4.76 17.33 7.05
N ILE A 163 -5.58 16.70 7.88
CA ILE A 163 -5.15 15.76 8.92
C ILE A 163 -4.98 14.38 8.31
N ALA A 164 -3.88 13.70 8.64
CA ALA A 164 -3.69 12.30 8.29
C ALA A 164 -4.53 11.40 9.22
N HIS A 165 -5.55 10.76 8.67
CA HIS A 165 -6.30 9.70 9.33
C HIS A 165 -6.55 8.56 8.35
N SER A 166 -6.16 7.34 8.72
CA SER A 166 -6.20 6.21 7.81
C SER A 166 -7.62 5.75 7.51
N LYS A 167 -7.93 5.62 6.22
CA LYS A 167 -9.10 4.96 5.65
C LYS A 167 -8.63 3.74 4.86
N LEU A 168 -7.97 2.83 5.57
CA LEU A 168 -7.41 1.60 5.02
C LEU A 168 -7.54 0.52 6.07
N ASN A 169 -7.81 -0.70 5.63
CA ASN A 169 -7.79 -1.86 6.49
C ASN A 169 -6.41 -2.06 7.15
N SER A 170 -6.42 -2.23 8.47
CA SER A 170 -5.23 -2.31 9.33
C SER A 170 -4.40 -3.57 9.22
N ARG A 171 -4.63 -4.42 8.23
CA ARG A 171 -3.66 -5.47 7.87
C ARG A 171 -2.27 -4.85 7.59
N ARG A 172 -2.18 -3.55 7.27
CA ARG A 172 -0.92 -2.82 7.03
C ARG A 172 -0.98 -1.36 7.56
N PHE A 173 -0.75 -1.12 8.86
CA PHE A 173 -0.60 0.24 9.45
C PHE A 173 0.57 1.02 8.86
N ARG A 174 0.37 1.79 7.79
CA ARG A 174 1.50 2.48 7.13
C ARG A 174 1.20 3.89 6.62
N LEU A 175 0.09 4.50 7.04
CA LEU A 175 -0.13 5.95 6.95
C LEU A 175 0.48 6.73 8.12
N PHE A 176 1.51 6.22 8.77
CA PHE A 176 2.26 6.99 9.75
C PHE A 176 3.73 6.63 9.63
N SER A 177 4.61 7.53 10.06
CA SER A 177 6.01 7.18 10.28
C SER A 177 6.04 5.98 11.23
N GLN A 178 6.63 4.86 10.81
CA GLN A 178 6.62 3.57 11.51
C GLN A 178 7.51 3.57 12.79
N GLY A 179 7.59 4.70 13.49
CA GLY A 179 8.29 4.84 14.75
C GLY A 179 7.54 4.15 15.87
N TRP A 180 8.28 3.42 16.70
CA TRP A 180 7.78 2.76 17.89
C TRP A 180 8.33 3.45 19.13
N TRP A 181 7.43 3.86 20.02
CA TRP A 181 7.78 4.54 21.27
C TRP A 181 7.07 3.82 22.41
N ARG A 182 7.81 3.50 23.48
CA ARG A 182 7.25 2.99 24.73
C ARG A 182 7.92 3.72 25.88
N HIS A 183 7.15 4.47 26.65
CA HIS A 183 7.63 4.97 27.92
C HIS A 183 7.69 3.81 28.90
N LYS A 184 8.80 3.69 29.65
CA LYS A 184 8.80 2.87 30.86
C LYS A 184 7.84 3.54 31.84
N ALA A 185 6.84 2.77 32.28
CA ALA A 185 6.01 3.14 33.42
C ALA A 185 6.86 3.19 34.70
#